data_AF-I4HCZ8-F1
#
_entry.id   AF-I4HCZ8-F1
#
_cell.length_a   1.000
_cell.length_b   1.000
_cell.length_c   1.000
_cell.angle_alpha   90.00
_cell.angle_beta   90.00
_cell.angle_gamma   90.00
#
_symmetry.space_group_name_H-M   'P 1'
#
loop_
_entity.id
_entity.type
_entity.pdbx_description
1 polymer ?
#
loop_
_entity_poly.entity_id
_entity_poly.type
_entity_poly.pdbx_seq_one_letter_code
_entity_poly.pdbx_strand_id
1 'polypeptide(L)'
;MQSVRATSQERLEYLASVLEKGLKEEDFDRIQSKRLLEILEKINDTEVLLLQYHALSQYEAEKLRDFMNIHGRIFDNDDLQKKAMFDHYLDNLITLGLIGPCDCEPKFSSNRQYIATDDPICATQLGYMLLQLIDLKFDADIVGTPINALDVSRGLLSTTQQLTNQIEYTKNNAVREFEKDIKQGLNTFSNELEREIKRKLRGLS
;
A
#
# COMPACT_ATOMS: atom_id res chain seq x y z
N MET A 1 15.20 29.02 -29.69
CA MET A 1 15.95 27.95 -28.99
C MET A 1 17.04 28.45 -28.00
N GLN A 2 17.30 29.76 -27.83
CA GLN A 2 18.33 30.24 -26.88
C GLN A 2 17.87 30.33 -25.42
N SER A 3 16.57 30.58 -25.17
CA SER A 3 16.00 30.73 -23.81
C SER A 3 16.05 29.44 -22.96
N VAL A 4 15.95 28.26 -23.58
CA VAL A 4 16.00 26.95 -22.91
C VAL A 4 17.43 26.58 -22.44
N ARG A 5 18.46 27.05 -23.16
CA ARG A 5 19.87 26.82 -22.77
C ARG A 5 20.32 27.77 -21.66
N ALA A 6 19.81 29.00 -21.65
CA ALA A 6 20.07 29.94 -20.56
C ALA A 6 19.51 29.43 -19.21
N THR A 7 18.28 28.90 -19.23
CA THR A 7 17.66 28.29 -18.03
C THR A 7 18.35 27.02 -17.55
N SER A 8 18.97 26.23 -18.44
CA SER A 8 19.71 25.03 -18.00
C SER A 8 21.04 25.40 -17.32
N GLN A 9 21.73 26.41 -17.83
CA GLN A 9 23.01 26.87 -17.29
C GLN A 9 22.81 27.56 -15.94
N GLU A 10 21.84 28.46 -15.85
CA GLU A 10 21.47 29.14 -14.60
C GLU A 10 21.01 28.14 -13.53
N ARG A 11 20.28 27.09 -13.92
CA ARG A 11 19.89 26.00 -13.02
C ARG A 11 21.08 25.16 -12.55
N LEU A 12 22.07 24.91 -13.42
CA LEU A 12 23.30 24.20 -13.08
C LEU A 12 24.14 25.00 -12.07
N GLU A 13 24.30 26.30 -12.31
CA GLU A 13 25.03 27.21 -11.42
C GLU A 13 24.32 27.36 -10.07
N TYR A 14 23.00 27.45 -10.07
CA TYR A 14 22.18 27.41 -8.85
C TYR A 14 22.40 26.11 -8.06
N LEU A 15 22.33 24.95 -8.72
CA LEU A 15 22.55 23.66 -8.06
C LEU A 15 23.98 23.52 -7.52
N ALA A 16 24.99 23.99 -8.26
CA ALA A 16 26.38 24.01 -7.80
C ALA A 16 26.54 24.88 -6.54
N SER A 17 25.92 26.07 -6.51
CA SER A 17 25.93 26.94 -5.33
C SER A 17 25.20 26.33 -4.14
N VAL A 18 24.07 25.64 -4.36
CA VAL A 18 23.35 24.94 -3.29
C VAL A 18 24.19 23.79 -2.72
N LEU A 19 24.89 23.04 -3.55
CA LEU A 19 25.78 21.96 -3.12
C LEU A 19 27.02 22.47 -2.36
N GLU A 20 27.55 23.64 -2.74
CA GLU A 20 28.74 24.22 -2.11
C GLU A 20 28.42 24.97 -0.80
N LYS A 21 27.30 25.72 -0.75
CA LYS A 21 27.00 26.69 0.32
C LYS A 21 25.78 26.33 1.17
N GLY A 22 25.05 25.28 0.79
CA GLY A 22 23.76 24.93 1.40
C GLY A 22 22.63 25.88 1.01
N LEU A 23 21.41 25.54 1.41
CA LEU A 23 20.25 26.44 1.32
C LEU A 23 20.15 27.27 2.60
N LYS A 24 19.82 28.55 2.45
CA LYS A 24 19.38 29.37 3.60
C LYS A 24 17.99 28.92 4.01
N GLU A 25 17.66 29.01 5.30
CA GLU A 25 16.33 28.62 5.82
C GLU A 25 15.18 29.34 5.10
N GLU A 26 15.30 30.64 4.86
CA GLU A 26 14.29 31.42 4.12
C GLU A 26 14.06 30.92 2.68
N ASP A 27 15.12 30.45 2.01
CA ASP A 27 15.03 29.86 0.68
C ASP A 27 14.40 28.45 0.73
N PHE A 28 14.67 27.70 1.80
CA PHE A 28 14.09 26.38 2.02
C PHE A 28 12.57 26.45 2.24
N ASP A 29 12.10 27.32 3.14
CA ASP A 29 10.67 27.51 3.40
C ASP A 29 9.95 27.97 2.13
N ARG A 30 10.54 28.91 1.39
CA ARG A 30 9.99 29.38 0.11
C ARG A 30 9.86 28.25 -0.91
N ILE A 31 10.86 27.37 -1.02
CA ILE A 31 10.82 26.21 -1.93
C ILE A 31 9.73 25.22 -1.48
N GLN A 32 9.60 24.96 -0.18
CA GLN A 32 8.56 24.08 0.35
C GLN A 32 7.15 24.63 0.13
N SER A 33 6.91 25.92 0.44
CA SER A 33 5.61 26.56 0.19
C SER A 33 5.27 26.58 -1.30
N LYS A 34 6.24 26.90 -2.17
CA LYS A 34 6.04 26.81 -3.62
C LYS A 34 5.64 25.41 -4.04
N ARG A 35 6.29 24.38 -3.48
CA ARG A 35 5.95 22.99 -3.80
C ARG A 35 4.55 22.60 -3.35
N LEU A 36 4.12 23.05 -2.17
CA LEU A 36 2.75 22.82 -1.70
C LEU A 36 1.72 23.53 -2.59
N LEU A 37 2.00 24.75 -3.06
CA LEU A 37 1.13 25.46 -4.02
C LEU A 37 1.03 24.71 -5.35
N GLU A 38 2.14 24.18 -5.87
CA GLU A 38 2.13 23.32 -7.08
C GLU A 38 1.30 22.04 -6.90
N ILE A 39 1.18 21.53 -5.67
CA ILE A 39 0.31 20.38 -5.36
C ILE A 39 -1.14 20.84 -5.25
N LEU A 40 -1.39 21.98 -4.61
CA LEU A 40 -2.72 22.58 -4.50
C LEU A 40 -3.33 22.86 -5.88
N GLU A 41 -2.52 23.30 -6.85
CA GLU A 41 -2.96 23.49 -8.25
C GLU A 41 -3.39 22.19 -8.95
N LYS A 42 -3.05 21.02 -8.41
CA LYS A 42 -3.35 19.70 -8.99
C LYS A 42 -4.54 19.00 -8.33
N ILE A 43 -5.07 19.57 -7.26
CA ILE A 43 -6.25 19.04 -6.58
C ILE A 43 -7.44 19.96 -6.80
N ASN A 44 -8.61 19.36 -6.97
CA ASN A 44 -9.87 20.08 -7.12
C ASN A 44 -10.60 20.22 -5.78
N ASP A 45 -11.67 21.01 -5.76
CA ASP A 45 -12.47 21.27 -4.55
C ASP A 45 -13.01 19.99 -3.89
N THR A 46 -13.37 18.98 -4.68
CA THR A 46 -13.86 17.69 -4.18
C THR A 46 -12.74 16.93 -3.47
N GLU A 47 -11.54 16.91 -4.07
CA GLU A 47 -10.34 16.29 -3.50
C GLU A 47 -9.88 17.02 -2.23
N VAL A 48 -10.02 18.34 -2.14
CA VAL A 48 -9.78 19.10 -0.91
C VAL A 48 -10.73 18.67 0.21
N LEU A 49 -12.02 18.49 -0.11
CA LEU A 49 -13.02 18.03 0.86
C LEU A 49 -12.76 16.58 1.29
N LEU A 50 -12.35 15.71 0.38
CA LEU A 50 -11.94 14.35 0.71
C LEU A 50 -10.68 14.34 1.58
N LEU A 51 -9.69 15.17 1.28
CA LEU A 51 -8.49 15.31 2.11
C LEU A 51 -8.85 15.78 3.53
N GLN A 52 -9.77 16.75 3.66
CA GLN A 52 -10.29 17.19 4.95
C GLN A 52 -11.00 16.04 5.69
N TYR A 53 -11.82 15.25 5.01
CA TYR A 53 -12.48 14.08 5.59
C TYR A 53 -11.46 13.08 6.16
N HIS A 54 -10.37 12.81 5.43
CA HIS A 54 -9.31 11.91 5.87
C HIS A 54 -8.36 12.52 6.92
N ALA A 55 -8.39 13.83 7.13
CA ALA A 55 -7.65 14.52 8.18
C ALA A 55 -8.43 14.63 9.50
N LEU A 56 -9.77 14.56 9.43
CA LEU A 56 -10.63 14.56 10.61
C LEU A 56 -10.37 13.29 11.43
N SER A 57 -9.94 13.50 12.67
CA SER A 57 -9.69 12.40 13.58
C SER A 57 -11.00 11.68 13.91
N GLN A 58 -10.95 10.35 13.91
CA GLN A 58 -12.06 9.50 14.35
C GLN A 58 -12.44 9.69 15.84
N TYR A 59 -11.68 10.48 16.59
CA TYR A 59 -11.99 10.91 17.95
C TYR A 59 -12.84 12.19 17.99
N GLU A 60 -13.02 12.85 16.84
CA GLU A 60 -13.83 14.07 16.66
C GLU A 60 -15.18 13.76 16.01
N ALA A 61 -15.92 12.80 16.56
CA ALA A 61 -17.17 12.30 15.96
C ALA A 61 -18.21 13.40 15.68
N GLU A 62 -18.24 14.47 16.48
CA GLU A 62 -19.12 15.61 16.27
C GLU A 62 -18.73 16.44 15.03
N LYS A 63 -17.44 16.77 14.88
CA LYS A 63 -16.93 17.47 13.69
C LYS A 63 -17.14 16.64 12.42
N LEU A 64 -16.91 15.34 12.51
CA LEU A 64 -17.14 14.40 11.41
C LEU A 64 -18.62 14.36 11.00
N ARG A 65 -19.52 14.31 11.98
CA ARG A 65 -20.97 14.35 11.72
C ARG A 65 -21.38 15.66 11.04
N ASP A 66 -20.92 16.79 11.54
CA ASP A 66 -21.25 18.10 10.99
C ASP A 66 -20.70 18.26 9.57
N PHE A 67 -19.47 17.79 9.33
CA PHE A 67 -18.88 17.71 8.00
C PHE A 67 -19.75 16.87 7.04
N MET A 68 -20.16 15.67 7.46
CA MET A 68 -21.01 14.78 6.64
C MET A 68 -22.40 15.37 6.38
N ASN A 69 -22.95 16.14 7.32
CA ASN A 69 -24.24 16.83 7.11
C ASN A 69 -24.17 17.90 6.01
N ILE A 70 -23.02 18.58 5.88
CA ILE A 70 -22.83 19.65 4.90
C ILE A 70 -22.36 19.08 3.55
N HIS A 71 -21.42 18.13 3.58
CA HIS A 71 -20.68 17.66 2.40
C HIS A 71 -21.00 16.22 1.98
N GLY A 72 -21.94 15.55 2.66
CA GLY A 72 -22.25 14.13 2.46
C GLY A 72 -22.52 13.71 1.02
N ARG A 73 -23.05 14.61 0.18
CA ARG A 73 -23.34 14.35 -1.24
C ARG A 73 -22.13 13.92 -2.07
N ILE A 74 -20.92 14.28 -1.65
CA ILE A 74 -19.67 13.90 -2.33
C ILE A 74 -19.39 12.40 -2.16
N PHE A 75 -19.92 11.80 -1.09
CA PHE A 75 -19.76 10.39 -0.77
C PHE A 75 -20.89 9.52 -1.34
N ASP A 76 -21.89 10.13 -2.01
CA ASP A 76 -23.00 9.43 -2.64
C ASP A 76 -22.52 8.70 -3.91
N ASN A 77 -22.10 7.44 -3.76
CA ASN A 77 -21.54 6.62 -4.84
C ASN A 77 -22.52 5.55 -5.36
N ASP A 78 -23.82 5.86 -5.34
CA ASP A 78 -24.89 4.91 -5.64
C ASP A 78 -24.94 4.42 -7.10
N ASP A 79 -24.30 5.14 -8.02
CA ASP A 79 -24.18 4.74 -9.42
C ASP A 79 -22.72 4.52 -9.85
N LEU A 80 -22.54 3.75 -10.93
CA LEU A 80 -21.23 3.34 -11.42
C LEU A 80 -20.35 4.53 -11.86
N GLN A 81 -20.96 5.60 -12.38
CA GLN A 81 -20.20 6.76 -12.86
C GLN A 81 -19.66 7.58 -11.69
N LYS A 82 -20.50 7.83 -10.68
CA LYS A 82 -20.09 8.50 -9.44
C LYS A 82 -19.01 7.72 -8.72
N LYS A 83 -19.18 6.40 -8.61
CA LYS A 83 -18.15 5.53 -8.04
C LYS A 83 -16.82 5.66 -8.78
N ALA A 84 -16.82 5.59 -10.12
CA ALA A 84 -15.59 5.71 -10.90
C ALA A 84 -14.91 7.09 -10.71
N MET A 85 -15.69 8.17 -10.58
CA MET A 85 -15.15 9.50 -10.27
C MET A 85 -14.59 9.58 -8.85
N PHE A 86 -15.29 8.99 -7.88
CA PHE A 86 -14.86 8.95 -6.49
C PHE A 86 -13.54 8.18 -6.33
N ASP A 87 -13.44 7.01 -6.96
CA ASP A 87 -12.23 6.20 -6.99
C ASP A 87 -11.07 7.00 -7.64
N HIS A 88 -11.34 7.74 -8.71
CA HIS A 88 -10.33 8.61 -9.35
C HIS A 88 -9.82 9.72 -8.43
N TYR A 89 -10.68 10.36 -7.65
CA TYR A 89 -10.27 11.39 -6.69
C TYR A 89 -9.39 10.80 -5.58
N LEU A 90 -9.74 9.62 -5.06
CA LEU A 90 -8.91 8.93 -4.09
C LEU A 90 -7.55 8.54 -4.67
N ASP A 91 -7.52 7.98 -5.88
CA ASP A 91 -6.29 7.61 -6.57
C ASP A 91 -5.36 8.81 -6.77
N ASN A 92 -5.90 9.98 -7.12
CA ASN A 92 -5.11 11.19 -7.28
C ASN A 92 -4.50 11.65 -5.94
N LEU A 93 -5.30 11.66 -4.86
CA LEU A 93 -4.80 12.01 -3.51
C LEU A 93 -3.72 11.05 -3.02
N ILE A 94 -3.87 9.74 -3.28
CA ILE A 94 -2.86 8.72 -2.99
C ILE A 94 -1.60 8.98 -3.83
N THR A 95 -1.75 9.23 -5.13
CA THR A 95 -0.64 9.48 -6.06
C THR A 95 0.17 10.71 -5.68
N LEU A 96 -0.49 11.75 -5.19
CA LEU A 96 0.15 12.96 -4.67
C LEU A 96 0.77 12.76 -3.28
N GLY A 97 0.53 11.61 -2.65
CA GLY A 97 1.03 11.27 -1.30
C GLY A 97 0.32 12.05 -0.19
N LEU A 98 -0.89 12.56 -0.44
CA LEU A 98 -1.66 13.36 0.51
C LEU A 98 -2.47 12.51 1.49
N ILE A 99 -2.86 11.30 1.08
CA ILE A 99 -3.51 10.29 1.93
C ILE A 99 -2.80 8.94 1.78
N GLY A 100 -2.94 8.08 2.78
CA GLY A 100 -2.37 6.73 2.76
C GLY A 100 -2.77 5.89 3.97
N PRO A 101 -2.38 4.60 4.01
CA PRO A 101 -2.71 3.70 5.10
C PRO A 101 -2.16 4.19 6.44
N CYS A 102 -2.96 4.05 7.51
CA CYS A 102 -2.58 4.31 8.89
C CYS A 102 -2.63 3.04 9.73
N ASP A 103 -1.82 2.99 10.78
CA ASP A 103 -1.94 2.01 11.86
C ASP A 103 -3.09 2.39 12.82
N CYS A 104 -4.30 2.60 12.27
CA CYS A 104 -5.49 2.78 13.09
C CYS A 104 -6.06 1.40 13.46
N GLU A 105 -6.40 1.14 14.73
CA GLU A 105 -7.20 -0.03 15.05
C GLU A 105 -8.55 0.03 14.28
N PRO A 106 -8.95 -1.05 13.56
CA PRO A 106 -10.22 -1.08 12.87
C PRO A 106 -11.38 -1.03 13.89
N LYS A 107 -12.30 -0.08 13.74
CA LYS A 107 -13.49 -0.01 14.62
C LYS A 107 -14.59 -0.97 14.15
N PHE A 108 -15.08 -1.78 15.10
CA PHE A 108 -16.37 -2.45 15.02
C PHE A 108 -17.50 -1.43 14.94
N SER A 109 -18.31 -1.47 13.88
CA SER A 109 -19.59 -0.77 13.84
C SER A 109 -20.69 -1.62 14.51
N SER A 110 -21.50 -0.99 15.36
CA SER A 110 -22.63 -1.62 16.07
C SER A 110 -23.74 -2.11 15.12
N ASN A 111 -23.72 -1.64 13.88
CA ASN A 111 -24.57 -2.12 12.79
C ASN A 111 -23.74 -3.06 11.94
N ARG A 112 -24.04 -4.36 12.02
CA ARG A 112 -23.44 -5.48 11.26
C ARG A 112 -23.49 -5.26 9.73
N GLN A 113 -22.69 -4.34 9.23
CA GLN A 113 -22.21 -4.27 7.87
C GLN A 113 -20.73 -3.98 8.01
N TYR A 114 -19.95 -5.05 7.87
CA TYR A 114 -18.53 -4.97 7.55
C TYR A 114 -18.41 -4.05 6.33
N ILE A 115 -17.86 -2.85 6.51
CA ILE A 115 -17.15 -2.22 5.41
C ILE A 115 -15.75 -2.83 5.49
N ALA A 116 -15.61 -4.04 4.94
CA ALA A 116 -14.32 -4.63 4.67
C ALA A 116 -13.68 -3.78 3.57
N THR A 117 -12.97 -2.74 3.94
CA THR A 117 -11.84 -2.28 3.14
C THR A 117 -10.63 -2.38 4.05
N ASP A 118 -9.76 -3.30 3.64
CA ASP A 118 -8.39 -3.47 4.10
C ASP A 118 -7.72 -2.11 4.36
N ASP A 119 -7.12 -1.98 5.54
CA ASP A 119 -6.35 -0.85 6.06
C ASP A 119 -7.03 0.56 6.04
N PRO A 120 -7.26 1.18 7.20
CA PRO A 120 -7.82 2.53 7.28
C PRO A 120 -6.90 3.56 6.59
N ILE A 121 -7.48 4.47 5.79
CA ILE A 121 -6.76 5.53 5.07
C ILE A 121 -6.92 6.86 5.81
N CYS A 122 -5.80 7.52 6.09
CA CYS A 122 -5.74 8.83 6.74
C CYS A 122 -4.91 9.83 5.93
N ALA A 123 -5.05 11.12 6.26
CA ALA A 123 -4.16 12.16 5.75
C ALA A 123 -2.71 11.88 6.18
N THR A 124 -1.77 12.06 5.25
CA THR A 124 -0.34 11.99 5.54
C THR A 124 0.15 13.32 6.13
N GLN A 125 1.40 13.37 6.58
CA GLN A 125 2.02 14.63 7.00
C GLN A 125 1.96 15.70 5.89
N LEU A 126 2.13 15.30 4.62
CA LEU A 126 2.03 16.21 3.48
C LEU A 126 0.59 16.73 3.31
N GLY A 127 -0.40 15.86 3.51
CA GLY A 127 -1.81 16.24 3.54
C GLY A 127 -2.11 17.30 4.60
N TYR A 128 -1.66 17.08 5.84
CA TYR A 128 -1.81 18.06 6.92
C TYR A 128 -1.11 19.39 6.62
N MET A 129 0.10 19.37 6.05
CA MET A 129 0.81 20.58 5.65
C MET A 129 0.04 21.37 4.58
N LEU A 130 -0.58 20.67 3.62
CA LEU A 130 -1.39 21.31 2.59
C LEU A 130 -2.67 21.93 3.15
N LEU A 131 -3.35 21.23 4.07
CA LEU A 131 -4.52 21.78 4.78
C LEU A 131 -4.15 23.01 5.62
N GLN A 132 -3.01 22.96 6.31
CA GLN A 132 -2.51 24.10 7.08
C GLN A 132 -2.19 25.32 6.20
N LEU A 133 -1.73 25.11 4.96
CA LEU A 133 -1.47 26.20 4.01
C LEU A 133 -2.75 26.98 3.66
N ILE A 134 -3.91 26.30 3.64
CA ILE A 134 -5.23 26.91 3.42
C ILE A 134 -5.94 27.26 4.73
N ASP A 135 -5.19 27.37 5.83
CA ASP A 135 -5.64 27.73 7.18
C ASP A 135 -6.65 26.75 7.81
N LEU A 136 -6.62 25.48 7.37
CA LEU A 136 -7.36 24.39 8.00
C LEU A 136 -6.42 23.59 8.91
N LYS A 137 -6.62 23.69 10.22
CA LYS A 137 -5.80 23.01 11.23
C LYS A 137 -6.52 21.80 11.80
N PHE A 138 -5.81 20.69 11.86
CA PHE A 138 -6.28 19.42 12.39
C PHE A 138 -5.21 18.84 13.31
N ASP A 139 -5.64 18.08 14.30
CA ASP A 139 -4.73 17.37 15.20
C ASP A 139 -4.22 16.10 14.48
N ALA A 140 -2.91 16.05 14.24
CA ALA A 140 -2.24 14.97 13.52
C ALA A 140 -2.00 13.73 14.40
N ASP A 141 -3.01 13.34 15.20
CA ASP A 141 -2.92 12.21 16.13
C ASP A 141 -2.73 10.87 15.42
N ILE A 142 -3.25 10.77 14.20
CA ILE A 142 -3.14 9.61 13.32
C ILE A 142 -2.66 10.12 11.98
N VAL A 143 -1.52 9.61 11.52
CA VAL A 143 -0.90 10.05 10.26
C VAL A 143 -0.76 8.86 9.33
N GLY A 144 -1.32 9.00 8.12
CA GLY A 144 -1.17 8.03 7.05
C GLY A 144 0.26 8.01 6.51
N THR A 145 0.67 6.87 5.97
CA THR A 145 1.97 6.69 5.31
C THR A 145 1.80 6.79 3.78
N PRO A 146 2.57 7.63 3.08
CA PRO A 146 2.50 7.71 1.62
C PRO A 146 2.83 6.36 0.97
N ILE A 147 2.04 5.96 -0.03
CA ILE A 147 2.30 4.71 -0.75
C ILE A 147 3.46 4.92 -1.72
N ASN A 148 4.61 4.31 -1.43
CA ASN A 148 5.74 4.27 -2.34
C ASN A 148 5.71 3.00 -3.18
N ALA A 149 5.43 3.14 -4.48
CA ALA A 149 5.36 2.01 -5.42
C ALA A 149 6.64 1.15 -5.43
N LEU A 150 7.82 1.74 -5.19
CA LEU A 150 9.07 0.99 -5.13
C LEU A 150 9.15 0.12 -3.88
N ASP A 151 8.70 0.63 -2.74
CA ASP A 151 8.72 -0.11 -1.48
C ASP A 151 7.68 -1.24 -1.49
N VAL A 152 6.48 -0.97 -2.05
CA VAL A 152 5.47 -2.01 -2.32
C VAL A 152 6.05 -3.09 -3.23
N SER A 153 6.70 -2.72 -4.33
CA SER A 153 7.30 -3.68 -5.27
C SER A 153 8.37 -4.54 -4.60
N ARG A 154 9.22 -3.93 -3.77
CA ARG A 154 10.26 -4.65 -3.01
C ARG A 154 9.67 -5.62 -2.00
N GLY A 155 8.65 -5.20 -1.26
CA GLY A 155 7.94 -6.05 -0.30
C GLY A 155 7.26 -7.24 -0.98
N LEU A 156 6.59 -7.01 -2.11
CA LEU A 156 5.97 -8.07 -2.91
C LEU A 156 7.02 -9.05 -3.45
N LEU A 157 8.14 -8.56 -3.97
CA LEU A 157 9.26 -9.39 -4.43
C LEU A 157 9.82 -10.26 -3.31
N SER A 158 10.07 -9.70 -2.11
CA SER A 158 10.58 -10.47 -0.98
C SER A 158 9.58 -11.54 -0.53
N THR A 159 8.30 -11.21 -0.49
CA THR A 159 7.22 -12.13 -0.08
C THR A 159 7.08 -13.26 -1.11
N THR A 160 7.13 -12.94 -2.40
CA THR A 160 7.09 -13.91 -3.49
C THR A 160 8.29 -14.86 -3.43
N GLN A 161 9.48 -14.36 -3.12
CA GLN A 161 10.68 -15.19 -2.95
C GLN A 161 10.53 -16.14 -1.75
N GLN A 162 10.02 -15.66 -0.61
CA GLN A 162 9.77 -16.50 0.56
C GLN A 162 8.78 -17.62 0.26
N LEU A 163 7.65 -17.29 -0.39
CA LEU A 163 6.65 -18.27 -0.80
C LEU A 163 7.24 -19.30 -1.78
N THR A 164 8.05 -18.86 -2.73
CA THR A 164 8.73 -19.76 -3.69
C THR A 164 9.64 -20.75 -2.96
N ASN A 165 10.45 -20.27 -2.01
CA ASN A 165 11.33 -21.12 -1.20
C ASN A 165 10.52 -22.13 -0.35
N GLN A 166 9.39 -21.71 0.24
CA GLN A 166 8.52 -22.58 1.01
C GLN A 166 7.85 -23.66 0.14
N ILE A 167 7.41 -23.30 -1.06
CA ILE A 167 6.83 -24.24 -2.02
C ILE A 167 7.88 -25.27 -2.44
N GLU A 168 9.10 -24.83 -2.76
CA GLU A 168 10.19 -25.73 -3.14
C GLU A 168 10.55 -26.71 -2.01
N TYR A 169 10.67 -26.21 -0.79
CA TYR A 169 10.91 -27.04 0.40
C TYR A 169 9.80 -28.09 0.60
N THR A 170 8.54 -27.65 0.57
CA THR A 170 7.38 -28.53 0.75
C THR A 170 7.30 -29.60 -0.34
N LYS A 171 7.54 -29.20 -1.60
CA LYS A 171 7.59 -30.12 -2.75
C LYS A 171 8.67 -31.17 -2.58
N ASN A 172 9.89 -30.76 -2.23
CA ASN A 172 11.02 -31.68 -2.08
C ASN A 172 10.80 -32.69 -0.94
N ASN A 173 10.17 -32.27 0.15
CA ASN A 173 9.81 -33.17 1.24
C ASN A 173 8.74 -34.18 0.82
N ALA A 174 7.67 -33.73 0.15
CA ALA A 174 6.62 -34.63 -0.34
C ALA A 174 7.16 -35.67 -1.33
N VAL A 175 8.07 -35.27 -2.24
CA VAL A 175 8.73 -36.20 -3.16
C VAL A 175 9.57 -37.23 -2.40
N ARG A 176 10.35 -36.82 -1.41
CA ARG A 176 11.16 -37.75 -0.60
C ARG A 176 10.30 -38.74 0.19
N GLU A 177 9.18 -38.29 0.75
CA GLU A 177 8.25 -39.14 1.46
C GLU A 177 7.61 -40.17 0.52
N PHE A 178 7.15 -39.72 -0.64
CA PHE A 178 6.61 -40.61 -1.68
C PHE A 178 7.64 -41.63 -2.19
N GLU A 179 8.89 -41.22 -2.41
CA GLU A 179 9.98 -42.13 -2.79
C GLU A 179 10.25 -43.19 -1.72
N LYS A 180 10.17 -42.81 -0.43
CA LYS A 180 10.34 -43.73 0.69
C LYS A 180 9.21 -44.75 0.73
N ASP A 181 7.97 -44.30 0.56
CA ASP A 181 6.78 -45.16 0.55
C ASP A 181 6.81 -46.16 -0.62
N ILE A 182 7.20 -45.71 -1.82
CA ILE A 182 7.39 -46.59 -2.98
C ILE A 182 8.45 -47.66 -2.68
N LYS A 183 9.63 -47.26 -2.17
CA LYS A 183 10.71 -48.22 -1.86
C LYS A 183 10.27 -49.24 -0.83
N GLN A 184 9.55 -48.81 0.20
CA GLN A 184 9.02 -49.70 1.24
C GLN A 184 7.97 -50.67 0.68
N GLY A 185 7.05 -50.18 -0.17
CA GLY A 185 6.06 -51.00 -0.86
C GLY A 185 6.68 -52.06 -1.77
N LEU A 186 7.67 -51.68 -2.59
CA LEU A 186 8.40 -52.58 -3.48
C LEU A 186 9.14 -53.68 -2.71
N ASN A 187 9.82 -53.32 -1.62
CA ASN A 187 10.51 -54.30 -0.77
C ASN A 187 9.54 -55.29 -0.13
N THR A 188 8.38 -54.81 0.33
CA THR A 188 7.34 -55.66 0.95
C THR A 188 6.78 -56.64 -0.08
N PHE A 189 6.45 -56.15 -1.29
CA PHE A 189 5.98 -56.97 -2.40
C PHE A 189 7.01 -58.03 -2.82
N SER A 190 8.29 -57.65 -2.97
CA SER A 190 9.37 -58.57 -3.33
C SER A 190 9.51 -59.70 -2.29
N ASN A 191 9.49 -59.36 -1.00
CA ASN A 191 9.58 -60.34 0.08
C ASN A 191 8.39 -61.30 0.09
N GLU A 192 7.19 -60.81 -0.21
CA GLU A 192 5.97 -61.62 -0.28
C GLU A 192 5.97 -62.58 -1.48
N LEU A 193 6.41 -62.09 -2.65
CA LEU A 193 6.62 -62.89 -3.84
C LEU A 193 7.62 -64.03 -3.59
N GLU A 194 8.76 -63.74 -2.96
CA GLU A 194 9.75 -64.76 -2.60
C GLU A 194 9.17 -65.83 -1.65
N ARG A 195 8.37 -65.42 -0.66
CA ARG A 195 7.70 -66.35 0.26
C ARG A 195 6.70 -67.24 -0.47
N GLU A 196 5.97 -66.70 -1.44
CA GLU A 196 5.00 -67.46 -2.24
C GLU A 196 5.70 -68.46 -3.16
N ILE A 197 6.77 -68.04 -3.86
CA ILE A 197 7.60 -68.93 -4.70
C ILE A 197 8.17 -70.08 -3.86
N LYS A 198 8.75 -69.77 -2.68
CA LYS A 198 9.28 -70.81 -1.77
C LYS A 198 8.20 -71.78 -1.28
N ARG A 199 6.97 -71.30 -1.03
CA ARG A 199 5.83 -72.16 -0.65
C ARG A 199 5.44 -73.11 -1.78
N LYS A 200 5.32 -72.61 -3.01
CA LYS A 200 4.99 -73.45 -4.18
C LYS A 200 6.06 -74.49 -4.48
N LEU A 201 7.34 -74.15 -4.37
CA LEU A 201 8.45 -75.09 -4.60
C LEU A 201 8.49 -76.24 -3.57
N ARG A 202 8.12 -75.98 -2.30
CA ARG A 202 8.05 -77.04 -1.27
C ARG A 202 6.84 -77.96 -1.39
N GLY A 203 5.76 -77.50 -2.02
CA GLY A 203 4.58 -78.33 -2.27
C GLY A 203 4.71 -79.27 -3.48
N LEU A 204 5.84 -79.21 -4.20
CA LEU A 204 6.12 -79.97 -5.42
C LEU A 204 7.17 -81.10 -5.22
N SER A 205 7.72 -81.27 -4.01
CA SER A 205 8.59 -82.42 -3.64
C SER A 205 7.83 -83.44 -2.80
#